data_AF-A0A255Y4Z9-F1
#
_entry.id   AF-A0A255Y4Z9-F1
#
_cell.length_a   1.000
_cell.length_b   1.000
_cell.length_c   1.000
_cell.angle_alpha   90.00
_cell.angle_beta   90.00
_cell.angle_gamma   90.00
#
_symmetry.space_group_name_H-M   'P 1'
#
loop_
_entity.id
_entity.type
_entity.pdbx_description
1 polymer ?
#
loop_
_entity_poly.entity_id
_entity_poly.type
_entity_poly.pdbx_seq_one_letter_code
_entity_poly.pdbx_strand_id
1 'polypeptide(L)'
;MVPERCPVEMDPVQRGEALMLTALMLMAQAAAAQPQPVQAPTPACNAPVIMIVSGPTHDRARMLAYGKAIADSGLYQKLGGYYVNLAFPQAIFEGDAPQAYVNLIVRFPCMANARAFWFSKEYQEKIKPLRLNPSAGDYIVTVYPEAPLRADMIGKVGDNEYKAPFSAEGIAQVEGAKP
;
A
#
# COMPACT_ATOMS: atom_id res chain seq x y z
N MET A 1 -20.25 27.20 54.08
CA MET A 1 -20.99 26.23 53.26
C MET A 1 -20.91 24.87 53.93
N VAL A 2 -21.92 24.03 53.71
CA VAL A 2 -22.18 22.78 54.46
C VAL A 2 -21.19 21.67 54.07
N PRO A 3 -20.82 20.75 54.99
CA PRO A 3 -19.79 19.71 54.77
C PRO A 3 -20.35 18.31 54.52
N GLU A 4 -19.47 17.39 54.10
CA GLU A 4 -19.53 15.90 54.16
C GLU A 4 -18.07 15.41 53.97
N ARG A 5 -17.49 14.34 54.56
CA ARG A 5 -17.83 13.42 55.66
C ARG A 5 -19.11 12.59 55.53
N CYS A 6 -19.10 11.25 55.63
CA CYS A 6 -18.03 10.25 55.78
C CYS A 6 -18.55 8.89 55.23
N PRO A 7 -17.68 7.89 54.96
CA PRO A 7 -18.11 6.51 54.71
C PRO A 7 -18.33 5.76 56.02
N VAL A 8 -19.30 4.83 56.07
CA VAL A 8 -19.39 3.78 57.11
C VAL A 8 -19.99 2.49 56.53
N GLU A 9 -19.23 1.41 56.73
CA GLU A 9 -19.54 -0.01 56.98
C GLU A 9 -20.88 -0.71 56.60
N MET A 10 -20.78 -2.04 56.62
CA MET A 10 -21.78 -3.06 56.28
C MET A 10 -22.80 -3.33 57.40
N ASP A 11 -23.90 -4.01 57.06
CA ASP A 11 -24.30 -5.21 57.83
C ASP A 11 -25.09 -6.21 56.94
N PRO A 12 -25.08 -7.52 57.23
CA PRO A 12 -25.64 -8.57 56.36
C PRO A 12 -26.97 -9.16 56.90
N VAL A 13 -27.42 -10.23 56.22
CA VAL A 13 -28.48 -11.17 56.65
C VAL A 13 -29.91 -10.62 56.66
N GLN A 14 -30.66 -11.04 55.63
CA GLN A 14 -31.97 -11.63 55.89
C GLN A 14 -32.22 -12.81 54.93
N ARG A 15 -32.29 -14.02 55.49
CA ARG A 15 -32.83 -15.22 54.84
C ARG A 15 -34.36 -15.14 54.90
N GLY A 16 -35.06 -15.64 53.88
CA GLY A 16 -36.52 -15.81 53.97
C GLY A 16 -37.22 -15.98 52.63
N GLU A 17 -37.30 -17.23 52.19
CA GLU A 17 -38.47 -17.87 51.56
C GLU A 17 -39.58 -16.99 50.94
N ALA A 18 -39.83 -17.16 49.64
CA ALA A 18 -41.18 -17.45 49.13
C ALA A 18 -41.11 -18.11 47.75
N LEU A 19 -41.92 -19.15 47.56
CA LEU A 19 -42.03 -19.94 46.34
C LEU A 19 -43.13 -19.38 45.40
N MET A 20 -43.05 -19.72 44.11
CA MET A 20 -44.11 -19.58 43.09
C MET A 20 -44.58 -18.17 42.69
N LEU A 21 -44.29 -17.80 41.43
CA LEU A 21 -45.27 -17.19 40.52
C LEU A 21 -44.79 -17.33 39.06
N THR A 22 -44.90 -18.54 38.53
CA THR A 22 -44.56 -18.85 37.13
C THR A 22 -45.81 -18.75 36.25
N ALA A 23 -45.99 -17.65 35.51
CA ALA A 23 -46.73 -17.61 34.24
C ALA A 23 -46.70 -16.23 33.58
N LEU A 24 -46.70 -16.22 32.24
CA LEU A 24 -46.95 -15.07 31.34
C LEU A 24 -45.94 -13.89 31.42
N MET A 25 -44.83 -14.03 30.68
CA MET A 25 -44.37 -12.91 29.85
C MET A 25 -43.95 -13.37 28.44
N LEU A 26 -44.74 -12.88 27.48
CA LEU A 26 -44.57 -12.71 26.04
C LEU A 26 -43.25 -13.24 25.41
N MET A 27 -43.35 -14.24 24.52
CA MET A 27 -43.59 -14.10 23.06
C MET A 27 -42.38 -13.61 22.24
N ALA A 28 -41.86 -14.53 21.42
CA ALA A 28 -41.27 -14.31 20.10
C ALA A 28 -40.17 -13.23 19.94
N GLN A 29 -38.92 -13.57 20.29
CA GLN A 29 -37.75 -13.05 19.58
C GLN A 29 -37.39 -13.97 18.40
N ALA A 30 -38.28 -14.02 17.40
CA ALA A 30 -37.92 -14.50 16.08
C ALA A 30 -37.11 -13.38 15.39
N ALA A 31 -35.79 -13.37 15.63
CA ALA A 31 -34.90 -12.48 14.91
C ALA A 31 -34.96 -12.85 13.42
N ALA A 32 -35.71 -12.06 12.65
CA ALA A 32 -35.74 -12.19 11.20
C ALA A 32 -34.33 -11.95 10.68
N ALA A 33 -33.67 -13.03 10.26
CA ALA A 33 -32.41 -12.95 9.54
C ALA A 33 -32.68 -12.19 8.23
N GLN A 34 -32.45 -10.88 8.26
CA GLN A 34 -32.49 -10.06 7.06
C GLN A 34 -31.53 -10.69 6.05
N PRO A 35 -31.99 -11.01 4.82
CA PRO A 35 -31.10 -11.52 3.80
C PRO A 35 -29.95 -10.53 3.63
N GLN A 36 -28.74 -10.94 3.98
CA GLN A 36 -27.58 -10.08 3.76
C GLN A 36 -27.54 -9.76 2.27
N PRO A 37 -27.45 -8.47 1.87
CA PRO A 37 -27.44 -8.11 0.46
C PRO A 37 -26.27 -8.84 -0.19
N VAL A 38 -26.60 -9.73 -1.12
CA VAL A 38 -25.61 -10.54 -1.85
C VAL A 38 -24.71 -9.56 -2.58
N GLN A 39 -23.50 -9.36 -2.05
CA GLN A 39 -22.57 -8.40 -2.61
C GLN A 39 -22.26 -8.83 -4.03
N ALA A 40 -22.54 -7.95 -4.99
CA ALA A 40 -22.17 -8.19 -6.38
C ALA A 40 -20.67 -8.51 -6.45
N PRO A 41 -20.23 -9.46 -7.30
CA PRO A 41 -18.82 -9.82 -7.39
C PRO A 41 -17.97 -8.58 -7.60
N THR A 42 -17.03 -8.32 -6.68
CA THR A 42 -16.09 -7.21 -6.81
C THR A 42 -15.39 -7.32 -8.17
N PRO A 43 -15.41 -6.27 -9.01
CA PRO A 43 -14.77 -6.31 -10.31
C PRO A 43 -13.32 -6.78 -10.20
N ALA A 44 -12.91 -7.70 -11.06
CA ALA A 44 -11.55 -8.24 -11.05
C ALA A 44 -10.53 -7.10 -11.19
N CYS A 45 -9.55 -7.04 -10.28
CA CYS A 45 -8.49 -6.03 -10.31
C CYS A 45 -7.43 -6.44 -11.35
N ASN A 46 -7.74 -6.19 -12.63
CA ASN A 46 -6.97 -6.66 -13.79
C ASN A 46 -6.65 -5.56 -14.82
N ALA A 47 -6.65 -4.30 -14.40
CA ALA A 47 -6.28 -3.14 -15.21
C ALA A 47 -5.02 -2.50 -14.60
N PRO A 48 -3.80 -2.99 -14.95
CA PRO A 48 -2.59 -2.68 -14.20
C PRO A 48 -2.23 -1.19 -14.23
N VAL A 49 -1.57 -0.76 -13.16
CA VAL A 49 -1.08 0.61 -13.02
C VAL A 49 0.38 0.64 -12.63
N ILE A 50 1.05 1.69 -13.09
CA ILE A 50 2.45 1.98 -12.85
C ILE A 50 2.51 3.19 -11.91
N MET A 51 2.97 2.97 -10.68
CA MET A 51 3.33 4.02 -9.74
C MET A 51 4.78 4.43 -9.98
N ILE A 52 5.02 5.72 -10.17
CA ILE A 52 6.36 6.30 -10.34
C ILE A 52 6.66 7.15 -9.11
N VAL A 53 7.84 6.95 -8.51
CA VAL A 53 8.38 7.70 -7.38
C VAL A 53 9.69 8.36 -7.84
N SER A 54 9.66 9.68 -8.00
CA SER A 54 10.76 10.45 -8.60
C SER A 54 11.17 11.63 -7.71
N GLY A 55 12.47 11.83 -7.50
CA GLY A 55 12.97 12.98 -6.74
C GLY A 55 14.37 12.80 -6.14
N PRO A 56 14.97 13.87 -5.59
CA PRO A 56 16.25 13.81 -4.89
C PRO A 56 16.15 13.06 -3.56
N THR A 57 17.19 12.30 -3.24
CA THR A 57 17.41 11.66 -1.93
C THR A 57 18.45 12.44 -1.15
N HIS A 58 18.10 12.84 0.07
CA HIS A 58 18.96 13.66 0.96
C HIS A 58 19.65 12.84 2.05
N ASP A 59 19.01 11.75 2.50
CA ASP A 59 19.57 10.83 3.51
C ASP A 59 19.44 9.38 3.04
N ARG A 60 20.55 8.85 2.50
CA ARG A 60 20.63 7.45 2.03
C ARG A 60 20.42 6.44 3.15
N ALA A 61 20.87 6.71 4.38
CA ALA A 61 20.77 5.76 5.49
C ALA A 61 19.31 5.62 5.96
N ARG A 62 18.59 6.73 6.11
CA ARG A 62 17.16 6.72 6.40
C ARG A 62 16.34 6.12 5.26
N MET A 63 16.71 6.37 4.00
CA MET A 63 16.02 5.75 2.87
C MET A 63 16.24 4.24 2.75
N LEU A 64 17.40 3.71 3.18
CA LEU A 64 17.61 2.27 3.34
C LEU A 64 16.73 1.69 4.45
N ALA A 65 16.64 2.35 5.60
CA ALA A 65 15.75 1.93 6.69
C ALA A 65 14.26 1.96 6.29
N TYR A 66 13.83 3.01 5.59
CA TYR A 66 12.49 3.12 5.00
C TYR A 66 12.20 2.00 3.98
N GLY A 67 13.14 1.73 3.07
CA GLY A 67 13.03 0.63 2.10
C GLY A 67 12.92 -0.73 2.77
N LYS A 68 13.71 -0.99 3.82
CA LYS A 68 13.60 -2.20 4.63
C LYS A 68 12.23 -2.28 5.34
N ALA A 69 11.74 -1.21 5.93
CA ALA A 69 10.43 -1.20 6.59
C ALA A 69 9.27 -1.50 5.61
N ILE A 70 9.36 -1.05 4.35
CA ILE A 70 8.41 -1.47 3.31
C ILE A 70 8.51 -2.99 3.07
N ALA A 71 9.71 -3.52 2.87
CA ALA A 71 9.91 -4.95 2.62
C ALA A 71 9.39 -5.82 3.77
N ASP A 72 9.75 -5.48 5.02
CA ASP A 72 9.34 -6.19 6.23
C ASP A 72 7.82 -6.17 6.47
N SER A 73 7.12 -5.12 6.03
CA SER A 73 5.66 -5.00 6.17
C SER A 73 4.87 -6.03 5.33
N GLY A 74 5.49 -6.56 4.28
CA GLY A 74 4.84 -7.42 3.29
C GLY A 74 3.74 -6.74 2.46
N LEU A 75 3.62 -5.40 2.51
CA LEU A 75 2.52 -4.67 1.84
C LEU A 75 2.49 -4.92 0.33
N TYR A 76 3.65 -4.93 -0.33
CA TYR A 76 3.75 -5.19 -1.76
C TYR A 76 3.26 -6.60 -2.11
N GLN A 77 3.75 -7.62 -1.41
CA GLN A 77 3.36 -9.02 -1.60
C GLN A 77 1.85 -9.23 -1.38
N LYS A 78 1.27 -8.62 -0.34
CA LYS A 78 -0.17 -8.68 -0.03
C LYS A 78 -1.05 -7.99 -1.07
N LEU A 79 -0.53 -7.01 -1.79
CA LEU A 79 -1.27 -6.17 -2.74
C LEU A 79 -0.89 -6.44 -4.21
N GLY A 80 -0.04 -7.43 -4.48
CA GLY A 80 0.49 -7.72 -5.83
C GLY A 80 1.38 -6.61 -6.40
N GLY A 81 1.90 -5.72 -5.56
CA GLY A 81 2.85 -4.69 -5.94
C GLY A 81 4.26 -5.25 -6.09
N TYR A 82 5.04 -4.79 -7.06
CA TYR A 82 6.47 -5.12 -7.18
C TYR A 82 7.25 -4.07 -7.97
N TYR A 83 8.56 -4.01 -7.74
CA TYR A 83 9.47 -3.11 -8.47
C TYR A 83 9.78 -3.65 -9.86
N VAL A 84 9.72 -2.79 -10.87
CA VAL A 84 10.08 -3.14 -12.27
C VAL A 84 11.46 -2.61 -12.67
N ASN A 85 12.13 -1.84 -11.81
CA ASN A 85 13.48 -1.33 -12.05
C ASN A 85 14.28 -1.16 -10.75
N LEU A 86 15.59 -0.92 -10.90
CA LEU A 86 16.43 -0.35 -9.84
C LEU A 86 16.38 1.18 -9.94
N ALA A 87 16.31 1.86 -8.80
CA ALA A 87 15.90 3.26 -8.73
C ALA A 87 16.95 4.30 -9.21
N PHE A 88 18.19 3.89 -9.49
CA PHE A 88 19.27 4.76 -9.96
C PHE A 88 19.47 4.62 -11.47
N PRO A 89 19.71 5.72 -12.21
CA PRO A 89 19.98 5.64 -13.65
C PRO A 89 21.31 4.93 -13.93
N GLN A 90 21.33 4.07 -14.94
CA GLN A 90 22.58 3.50 -15.50
C GLN A 90 23.22 4.42 -16.54
N ALA A 91 22.41 5.25 -17.20
CA ALA A 91 22.81 6.29 -18.12
C ALA A 91 21.82 7.47 -18.03
N ILE A 92 22.28 8.64 -18.45
CA ILE A 92 21.47 9.84 -18.70
C ILE A 92 21.72 10.16 -20.17
N PHE A 93 20.66 10.45 -20.93
CA PHE A 93 20.74 10.74 -22.38
C PHE A 93 20.25 12.16 -22.75
N GLU A 94 19.65 12.87 -21.79
CA GLU A 94 19.20 14.25 -21.94
C GLU A 94 19.12 14.90 -20.55
N GLY A 95 19.61 16.15 -20.45
CA GLY A 95 19.60 16.93 -19.22
C GLY A 95 20.53 16.43 -18.12
N ASP A 96 20.44 17.05 -16.95
CA ASP A 96 21.22 16.68 -15.76
C ASP A 96 20.30 16.09 -14.68
N ALA A 97 20.54 14.83 -14.29
CA ALA A 97 19.93 14.27 -13.09
C ALA A 97 20.85 14.53 -11.87
N PRO A 98 20.36 15.15 -10.78
CA PRO A 98 21.15 15.31 -9.56
C PRO A 98 21.69 13.97 -9.06
N GLN A 99 22.89 13.97 -8.45
CA GLN A 99 23.65 12.76 -8.11
C GLN A 99 22.92 11.77 -7.18
N ALA A 100 21.84 12.19 -6.53
CA ALA A 100 20.98 11.37 -5.67
C ALA A 100 19.50 11.35 -6.13
N TYR A 101 19.21 11.75 -7.37
CA TYR A 101 17.88 11.67 -7.96
C TYR A 101 17.54 10.22 -8.29
N VAL A 102 16.40 9.75 -7.80
CA VAL A 102 15.91 8.39 -8.03
C VAL A 102 14.65 8.41 -8.88
N ASN A 103 14.45 7.34 -9.64
CA ASN A 103 13.22 7.02 -10.35
C ASN A 103 12.86 5.56 -10.03
N LEU A 104 12.00 5.33 -9.05
CA LEU A 104 11.53 3.99 -8.69
C LEU A 104 10.15 3.75 -9.29
N ILE A 105 9.98 2.62 -9.98
CA ILE A 105 8.75 2.25 -10.67
C ILE A 105 8.18 0.99 -10.02
N VAL A 106 6.92 1.06 -9.61
CA VAL A 106 6.18 -0.03 -8.95
C VAL A 106 4.95 -0.37 -9.77
N ARG A 107 4.80 -1.64 -10.17
CA ARG A 107 3.61 -2.12 -10.87
C ARG A 107 2.62 -2.72 -9.86
N PHE A 108 1.33 -2.42 -10.04
CA PHE A 108 0.23 -2.97 -9.24
C PHE A 108 -0.88 -3.55 -10.15
N PRO A 109 -1.68 -4.54 -9.70
CA PRO A 109 -2.71 -5.18 -10.51
C PRO A 109 -3.84 -4.23 -10.96
N CYS A 110 -4.13 -3.19 -10.16
CA CYS A 110 -4.95 -2.05 -10.55
C CYS A 110 -4.82 -0.87 -9.57
N MET A 111 -5.44 0.27 -9.91
CA MET A 111 -5.47 1.49 -9.10
C MET A 111 -5.98 1.27 -7.66
N ALA A 112 -6.89 0.32 -7.43
CA ALA A 112 -7.36 0.01 -6.07
C ALA A 112 -6.21 -0.49 -5.18
N ASN A 113 -5.33 -1.34 -5.69
CA ASN A 113 -4.20 -1.91 -4.94
C ASN A 113 -3.09 -0.87 -4.70
N ALA A 114 -2.81 -0.02 -5.69
CA ALA A 114 -1.88 1.11 -5.53
C ALA A 114 -2.36 2.09 -4.44
N ARG A 115 -3.67 2.38 -4.39
CA ARG A 115 -4.28 3.17 -3.31
C ARG A 115 -4.28 2.44 -1.97
N ALA A 116 -4.57 1.14 -1.94
CA ALA A 116 -4.54 0.34 -0.72
C ALA A 116 -3.13 0.31 -0.10
N PHE A 117 -2.06 0.27 -0.91
CA PHE A 117 -0.69 0.43 -0.46
C PHE A 117 -0.49 1.82 0.15
N TRP A 118 -0.75 2.86 -0.65
CA TRP A 118 -0.41 4.23 -0.30
C TRP A 118 -1.20 4.74 0.91
N PHE A 119 -2.49 4.43 1.03
CA PHE A 119 -3.34 4.86 2.14
C PHE A 119 -3.44 3.82 3.27
N SER A 120 -2.64 2.75 3.26
CA SER A 120 -2.61 1.82 4.38
C SER A 120 -2.14 2.50 5.67
N LYS A 121 -2.76 2.10 6.79
CA LYS A 121 -2.38 2.54 8.13
C LYS A 121 -0.89 2.26 8.41
N GLU A 122 -0.43 1.06 8.05
CA GLU A 122 0.96 0.64 8.17
C GLU A 122 1.93 1.60 7.45
N TYR A 123 1.61 1.94 6.20
CA TYR A 123 2.47 2.84 5.43
C TYR A 123 2.42 4.29 5.94
N GLN A 124 1.23 4.86 6.18
CA GLN A 124 1.12 6.28 6.58
C GLN A 124 1.60 6.55 8.01
N GLU A 125 1.34 5.64 8.96
CA GLU A 125 1.63 5.88 10.39
C GLU A 125 2.98 5.34 10.87
N LYS A 126 3.56 4.31 10.21
CA LYS A 126 4.83 3.70 10.65
C LYS A 126 5.97 3.86 9.67
N ILE A 127 5.72 3.63 8.38
CA ILE A 127 6.79 3.55 7.37
C ILE A 127 7.13 4.93 6.81
N LYS A 128 6.15 5.66 6.28
CA LYS A 128 6.32 7.00 5.69
C LYS A 128 6.98 8.00 6.65
N PRO A 129 6.68 8.03 7.97
CA PRO A 129 7.37 8.93 8.90
C PRO A 129 8.89 8.74 8.96
N LEU A 130 9.43 7.55 8.65
CA LEU A 130 10.87 7.30 8.64
C LEU A 130 11.64 8.23 7.69
N ARG A 131 10.98 8.76 6.64
CA ARG A 131 11.55 9.71 5.68
C ARG A 131 11.04 11.15 5.81
N LEU A 132 10.21 11.46 6.81
CA LEU A 132 9.71 12.80 7.10
C LEU A 132 10.48 13.39 8.29
N ASN A 133 10.78 14.69 8.24
CA ASN A 133 11.36 15.52 9.31
C ASN A 133 12.74 15.07 9.89
N PRO A 134 13.86 15.68 9.45
CA PRO A 134 14.00 16.43 8.20
C PRO A 134 13.63 15.54 7.00
N SER A 135 13.39 16.12 5.82
CA SER A 135 13.11 15.29 4.63
C SER A 135 14.31 14.41 4.31
N ALA A 136 14.12 13.09 4.24
CA ALA A 136 15.15 12.17 3.74
C ALA A 136 15.18 12.11 2.20
N GLY A 137 14.18 12.71 1.53
CA GLY A 137 14.08 12.82 0.08
C GLY A 137 12.73 13.37 -0.37
N ASP A 138 12.76 14.24 -1.37
CA ASP A 138 11.61 15.03 -1.82
C ASP A 138 10.98 14.41 -3.07
N TYR A 139 10.21 13.34 -2.84
CA TYR A 139 9.64 12.53 -3.93
C TYR A 139 8.25 12.99 -4.36
N ILE A 140 8.10 13.19 -5.67
CA ILE A 140 6.82 13.19 -6.36
C ILE A 140 6.38 11.73 -6.54
N VAL A 141 5.12 11.44 -6.27
CA VAL A 141 4.53 10.11 -6.50
C VAL A 141 3.29 10.23 -7.37
N THR A 142 3.33 9.58 -8.53
CA THR A 142 2.28 9.59 -9.55
C THR A 142 1.89 8.16 -9.94
N VAL A 143 0.69 7.99 -10.52
CA VAL A 143 0.18 6.67 -10.93
C VAL A 143 -0.47 6.79 -12.30
N TYR A 144 -0.07 5.91 -13.22
CA TYR A 144 -0.50 5.88 -14.63
C TYR A 144 -1.06 4.49 -15.00
N PRO A 145 -1.92 4.36 -16.01
CA PRO A 145 -2.25 3.05 -16.58
C PRO A 145 -1.00 2.41 -17.21
N GLU A 146 -0.90 1.08 -17.15
CA GLU A 146 0.07 0.34 -17.96
C GLU A 146 -0.34 0.33 -19.44
N ALA A 147 0.62 0.57 -20.34
CA ALA A 147 0.37 0.49 -21.78
C ALA A 147 0.25 -0.97 -22.24
N PRO A 148 -0.64 -1.31 -23.19
CA PRO A 148 -0.73 -2.66 -23.73
C PRO A 148 0.56 -3.05 -24.47
N LEU A 149 0.96 -4.31 -24.36
CA LEU A 149 2.08 -4.85 -25.13
C LEU A 149 1.78 -4.74 -26.64
N ARG A 150 2.71 -4.15 -27.41
CA ARG A 150 2.57 -4.05 -28.87
C ARG A 150 2.54 -5.45 -29.49
N ALA A 151 1.76 -5.61 -30.57
CA ALA A 151 1.59 -6.91 -31.24
C ALA A 151 2.92 -7.53 -31.72
N ASP A 152 3.88 -6.70 -32.16
CA ASP A 152 5.19 -7.15 -32.63
C ASP A 152 6.11 -7.67 -31.50
N MET A 153 5.76 -7.43 -30.24
CA MET A 153 6.52 -7.81 -29.05
C MET A 153 5.96 -9.06 -28.35
N ILE A 154 4.81 -9.58 -28.79
CA ILE A 154 4.20 -10.80 -28.23
C ILE A 154 5.18 -11.97 -28.37
N GLY A 155 5.40 -12.69 -27.27
CA GLY A 155 6.36 -13.80 -27.18
C GLY A 155 7.84 -13.38 -27.12
N LYS A 156 8.18 -12.11 -27.39
CA LYS A 156 9.57 -11.61 -27.40
C LYS A 156 10.03 -10.99 -26.09
N VAL A 157 9.13 -10.77 -25.14
CA VAL A 157 9.43 -10.18 -23.82
C VAL A 157 9.13 -11.19 -22.71
N GLY A 158 9.97 -11.20 -21.67
CA GLY A 158 9.82 -12.03 -20.48
C GLY A 158 9.91 -11.23 -19.19
N ASP A 159 10.07 -11.95 -18.08
CA ASP A 159 10.23 -11.35 -16.76
C ASP A 159 11.65 -10.77 -16.63
N ASN A 160 11.79 -9.48 -16.93
CA ASN A 160 13.08 -8.76 -16.95
C ASN A 160 14.09 -9.29 -18.01
N GLU A 161 13.59 -9.81 -19.13
CA GLU A 161 14.41 -10.31 -20.25
C GLU A 161 13.75 -10.11 -21.62
N TYR A 162 14.54 -10.19 -22.68
CA TYR A 162 14.05 -10.38 -24.06
C TYR A 162 14.29 -11.82 -24.52
N LYS A 163 13.25 -12.43 -25.08
CA LYS A 163 13.22 -13.82 -25.58
C LYS A 163 13.55 -13.93 -27.07
N ALA A 164 13.85 -12.80 -27.72
CA ALA A 164 14.27 -12.70 -29.10
C ALA A 164 15.45 -11.72 -29.21
N PRO A 165 16.37 -11.89 -30.17
CA PRO A 165 17.46 -10.96 -30.38
C PRO A 165 16.95 -9.63 -30.95
N PHE A 166 17.57 -8.55 -30.50
CA PHE A 166 17.45 -7.20 -31.05
C PHE A 166 18.87 -6.65 -31.24
N SER A 167 19.12 -5.98 -32.37
CA SER A 167 20.45 -5.49 -32.76
C SER A 167 20.35 -4.03 -33.21
N ALA A 168 21.45 -3.29 -33.03
CA ALA A 168 21.65 -1.97 -33.62
C ALA A 168 22.21 -2.05 -35.06
N GLU A 169 22.50 -3.24 -35.56
CA GLU A 169 22.95 -3.47 -36.94
C GLU A 169 21.96 -2.90 -37.95
N GLY A 170 22.46 -2.17 -38.95
CA GLY A 170 21.63 -1.46 -39.93
C GLY A 170 21.00 -0.16 -39.43
N ILE A 171 21.13 0.19 -38.15
CA ILE A 171 20.65 1.47 -37.59
C ILE A 171 21.81 2.47 -37.55
N ALA A 172 21.78 3.46 -38.45
CA ALA A 172 22.80 4.51 -38.49
C ALA A 172 22.85 5.31 -37.17
N GLN A 173 24.05 5.47 -36.61
CA GLN A 173 24.33 6.22 -35.38
C GLN A 173 25.03 7.54 -35.70
N VAL A 174 24.89 8.53 -34.82
CA VAL A 174 25.65 9.78 -34.89
C VAL A 174 26.97 9.62 -34.12
N GLU A 175 28.10 9.71 -34.81
CA GLU A 175 29.42 9.67 -34.18
C GLU A 175 29.61 10.86 -33.22
N GLY A 176 30.21 10.61 -32.06
CA GLY A 176 30.50 11.65 -31.07
C GLY A 176 29.27 12.22 -30.34
N ALA A 177 28.07 11.67 -30.55
CA ALA A 177 26.90 12.01 -29.76
C ALA A 177 27.17 11.72 -28.27
N LYS A 178 27.14 12.77 -27.45
CA LYS A 178 27.28 12.65 -26.00
C LYS A 178 25.92 12.24 -25.40
N PRO A 179 25.89 11.30 -24.44
CA PRO A 179 24.76 11.15 -23.51
C PRO A 179 24.57 12.41 -22.64
#